data_AF-A0A482WFC2-F1
#
_entry.id   AF-A0A482WFC2-F1
#
_cell.length_a   1.000
_cell.length_b   1.000
_cell.length_c   1.000
_cell.angle_alpha   90.00
_cell.angle_beta   90.00
_cell.angle_gamma   90.00
#
_symmetry.space_group_name_H-M   'P 1'
#
loop_
_entity.id
_entity.type
_entity.pdbx_description
1 polymer ?
#
loop_
_entity_poly.entity_id
_entity_poly.type
_entity_poly.pdbx_seq_one_letter_code
_entity_poly.pdbx_strand_id
1 'polypeptide(L)' 'MRPSYAIDTACSSSMFALQQAFAAMKSGQCDAAIVGGVNLLLKPTCSLQFHRLSMLSPQGMCKAFDSSGKSKPSD' A
#
# COMPACT_ATOMS: atom_id res chain seq x y z
N MET A 1 -21.26 -19.70 -3.34
CA MET A 1 -19.87 -19.34 -3.72
C MET A 1 -19.29 -18.46 -2.61
N ARG A 2 -18.00 -18.62 -2.27
CA ARG A 2 -17.33 -17.77 -1.27
C ARG A 2 -16.69 -16.54 -1.96
N PRO A 3 -16.56 -15.40 -1.26
CA PRO A 3 -16.01 -14.17 -1.83
C PRO A 3 -14.52 -14.30 -2.19
N SER A 4 -14.13 -13.73 -3.34
CA SER A 4 -12.75 -13.67 -3.82
C SER A 4 -12.54 -12.32 -4.51
N TYR A 5 -11.61 -11.50 -4.00
CA TYR A 5 -11.41 -10.12 -4.46
C TYR A 5 -9.93 -9.82 -4.69
N ALA A 6 -9.66 -9.00 -5.72
CA ALA A 6 -8.43 -8.23 -5.82
C ALA A 6 -8.74 -6.80 -5.39
N ILE A 7 -7.96 -6.26 -4.46
CA ILE A 7 -8.18 -4.94 -3.86
C ILE A 7 -6.96 -4.08 -4.15
N ASP A 8 -7.21 -2.92 -4.74
CA ASP A 8 -6.22 -1.86 -4.95
C ASP A 8 -6.76 -0.55 -4.40
N THR A 9 -6.26 -0.16 -3.23
CA THR A 9 -6.45 1.16 -2.64
C THR A 9 -5.10 1.85 -2.43
N ALA A 10 -4.14 1.58 -3.33
CA ALA A 10 -2.75 2.02 -3.23
C ALA A 10 -2.10 1.57 -1.91
N CYS A 11 -1.53 2.49 -1.13
CA CYS A 11 -0.72 2.20 0.06
C CYS A 11 -1.49 1.50 1.19
N SER A 12 -2.83 1.53 1.18
CA SER A 12 -3.67 0.93 2.22
C SER A 12 -4.29 -0.41 1.82
N SER A 13 -3.94 -0.96 0.64
CA SER A 13 -4.61 -2.12 0.04
C SER A 13 -4.70 -3.33 0.97
N SER A 14 -3.61 -3.69 1.65
CA SER A 14 -3.58 -4.85 2.56
C SER A 14 -4.47 -4.65 3.78
N MET A 15 -4.49 -3.44 4.34
CA MET A 15 -5.34 -3.10 5.49
C MET A 15 -6.81 -3.04 5.09
N PHE A 16 -7.11 -2.51 3.91
CA PHE A 16 -8.48 -2.50 3.38
C PHE A 16 -8.98 -3.92 3.07
N ALA A 17 -8.12 -4.80 2.55
CA ALA A 17 -8.46 -6.20 2.35
C ALA A 17 -8.82 -6.92 3.67
N LEU A 18 -8.10 -6.60 4.76
CA LEU A 18 -8.42 -7.12 6.09
C LEU A 18 -9.78 -6.60 6.59
N GLN A 19 -10.03 -5.30 6.44
CA GLN A 19 -11.33 -4.71 6.80
C GLN A 19 -12.48 -5.37 6.03
N GLN A 20 -12.28 -5.64 4.75
CA GLN A 20 -13.29 -6.28 3.92
C GLN A 20 -13.55 -7.73 4.30
N ALA A 21 -12.49 -8.49 4.64
CA ALA A 21 -12.62 -9.85 5.15
C ALA A 21 -13.38 -9.90 6.48
N PHE A 22 -13.10 -8.98 7.39
CA PHE A 22 -13.84 -8.86 8.64
C PHE A 22 -15.34 -8.57 8.40
N ALA A 23 -15.66 -7.65 7.49
CA ALA A 23 -17.04 -7.35 7.11
C ALA A 23 -17.76 -8.54 6.47
N ALA A 24 -17.07 -9.31 5.62
CA ALA A 24 -17.62 -10.53 5.00
C ALA A 24 -17.93 -11.61 6.03
N MET A 25 -17.02 -11.85 6.99
CA MET A 25 -17.25 -12.82 8.07
C MET A 25 -18.39 -12.37 9.00
N LYS A 26 -18.41 -11.09 9.38
CA LYS A 26 -19.46 -10.54 10.25
C LYS A 26 -20.85 -10.58 9.62
N SER A 27 -20.94 -10.46 8.29
CA SER A 27 -22.21 -10.56 7.55
C SER A 27 -22.62 -12.00 7.22
N GLY A 28 -21.85 -13.01 7.62
CA GLY A 28 -22.14 -14.42 7.36
C GLY A 28 -21.90 -14.86 5.92
N GLN A 29 -21.15 -14.09 5.12
CA GLN A 29 -20.81 -14.46 3.75
C GLN A 29 -19.71 -15.53 3.67
N CYS A 30 -18.87 -15.62 4.70
CA CYS A 30 -17.88 -16.68 4.88
C CYS A 30 -17.55 -16.92 6.36
N ASP A 31 -17.15 -18.14 6.70
CA ASP A 31 -16.75 -18.53 8.07
C ASP A 31 -15.27 -18.20 8.36
N ALA A 32 -14.48 -18.13 7.29
CA ALA A 32 -13.05 -17.85 7.32
C ALA A 32 -12.63 -17.14 6.02
N ALA A 33 -11.57 -16.35 6.10
CA ALA A 33 -11.00 -15.63 4.97
C ALA A 33 -9.47 -15.67 5.01
N ILE A 34 -8.85 -15.83 3.86
CA ILE A 34 -7.40 -15.65 3.68
C ILE A 34 -7.18 -14.23 3.15
N VAL A 35 -6.32 -13.48 3.82
CA VAL A 35 -5.98 -12.10 3.44
C VAL A 35 -4.48 -12.01 3.23
N GLY A 36 -4.06 -11.42 2.12
CA GLY A 36 -2.67 -11.18 1.79
C GLY A 36 -2.52 -9.92 0.95
N GLY A 37 -1.29 -9.41 0.86
CA GLY A 37 -0.94 -8.28 0.01
C GLY A 37 0.45 -8.49 -0.56
N VAL A 38 0.66 -8.07 -1.81
CA VAL A 38 1.93 -8.17 -2.52
C VAL A 38 2.26 -6.82 -3.15
N ASN A 39 3.55 -6.45 -3.13
CA ASN A 39 4.05 -5.25 -3.79
C ASN A 39 5.36 -5.59 -4.50
N LEU A 40 5.43 -5.37 -5.82
CA LEU A 40 6.60 -5.68 -6.65
C LEU A 40 6.99 -4.46 -7.49
N LEU A 41 8.25 -4.02 -7.34
CA LEU A 41 8.83 -2.91 -8.12
C LEU A 41 9.65 -3.46 -9.30
N LEU A 42 8.96 -3.89 -10.36
CA LEU A 42 9.59 -4.60 -11.48
C LEU A 42 10.22 -3.68 -12.54
N LYS A 43 9.82 -2.40 -12.58
CA LYS A 43 10.28 -1.40 -13.54
C LYS A 43 10.59 -0.08 -12.85
N PRO A 44 11.60 0.68 -13.30
CA PRO A 44 11.97 1.94 -12.67
C PRO A 44 10.96 3.07 -12.92
N THR A 45 10.01 2.90 -13.85
CA THR A 45 9.04 3.93 -14.24
C THR A 45 8.26 4.48 -13.05
N CYS A 46 7.78 3.61 -12.17
CA CYS A 46 7.00 4.01 -10.99
C CYS A 46 7.86 4.80 -10.00
N SER A 47 9.08 4.33 -9.73
CA SER A 47 10.05 5.04 -8.86
C SER A 47 10.45 6.40 -9.44
N LEU A 48 10.66 6.51 -10.76
CA LEU A 48 10.98 7.78 -11.42
C LEU A 48 9.79 8.76 -11.36
N GLN A 49 8.56 8.27 -11.50
CA GLN A 49 7.36 9.10 -11.34
C GLN A 49 7.24 9.60 -9.89
N PHE A 50 7.42 8.76 -8.89
CA PHE A 50 7.42 9.17 -7.48
C PHE A 50 8.55 10.14 -7.15
N HIS A 51 9.72 10.00 -7.78
CA HIS A 51 10.80 10.97 -7.67
C HIS A 51 10.39 12.35 -8.23
N ARG A 52 9.81 12.40 -9.44
CA ARG A 52 9.31 13.65 -10.05
C ARG A 52 8.22 14.33 -9.22
N LEU A 53 7.42 13.54 -8.51
CA LEU A 53 6.39 14.05 -7.59
C LEU A 53 6.96 14.46 -6.21
N SER A 54 8.28 14.41 -6.02
CA SER A 54 8.93 14.68 -4.72
C SER A 54 8.35 13.83 -3.59
N MET A 55 8.02 12.56 -3.87
CA MET A 55 7.48 11.61 -2.90
C MET A 55 8.55 10.69 -2.29
N LEU A 56 9.76 10.69 -2.87
CA LEU A 56 10.88 9.87 -2.38
C LEU A 56 11.87 10.72 -1.58
N SER A 57 12.43 10.13 -0.52
CA SER A 57 13.55 10.74 0.20
C SER A 57 14.82 10.71 -0.65
N PRO A 58 15.63 11.79 -0.70
CA PRO A 58 16.93 11.77 -1.36
C PRO A 58 17.90 10.74 -0.76
N GLN A 59 17.73 10.40 0.51
CA GLN A 59 18.55 9.40 1.20
C GLN A 59 17.99 7.97 1.06
N GLY A 60 16.85 7.79 0.38
CA GLY A 60 16.23 6.47 0.20
C GLY A 60 15.66 5.83 1.47
N MET A 61 15.51 6.59 2.55
CA MET A 61 15.11 6.11 3.87
C MET A 61 13.78 6.71 4.32
N CYS A 62 12.96 5.91 5.01
CA CYS A 62 11.77 6.39 5.71
C CYS A 62 12.20 7.01 7.05
N LYS A 63 12.09 8.34 7.16
CA LYS A 63 12.39 9.09 8.39
C LYS A 63 11.11 9.55 9.10
N ALA A 64 10.29 8.59 9.53
CA ALA A 64 9.00 8.87 10.14
C ALA A 64 9.16 9.74 11.42
N PHE A 65 8.48 10.88 11.46
CA PHE A 65 8.48 11.84 12.57
C PHE A 65 9.85 12.51 12.89
N ASP A 66 10.84 12.35 12.02
CA ASP A 66 12.16 12.97 12.18
C ASP A 66 12.18 14.40 11.62
N SER A 67 12.91 15.31 12.27
CA SER A 67 13.02 16.72 11.85
C SER A 67 13.75 16.91 10.50
N SER A 68 14.55 15.93 10.09
CA SER A 68 15.21 15.86 8.77
C SER A 68 14.43 15.05 7.73
N GLY A 69 13.20 14.62 8.05
CA GLY A 69 12.29 13.92 7.14
C GLY A 69 11.77 14.83 6.03
N LYS A 70 12.56 15.05 4.99
CA LYS A 70 12.20 15.88 3.83
C LYS A 70 12.25 15.08 2.53
N SER A 71 11.31 15.38 1.63
CA SER A 71 11.24 14.83 0.27
C SER A 71 11.68 15.83 -0.83
N LYS A 72 12.41 16.90 -0.49
CA LYS A 72 12.93 17.92 -1.44
C LYS A 72 14.43 18.22 -1.26
N PRO A 73 15.16 18.72 -2.29
CA PRO A 73 14.69 19.17 -3.62
C PRO A 73 15.30 18.42 -4.83
N SER A 74 14.54 18.29 -5.91
CA SER A 74 15.10 18.37 -7.27
C SER A 74 14.95 19.83 -7.70
N ASP A 75 15.99 20.42 -8.27
CA ASP A 75 16.21 21.86 -8.55
C ASP A 75 14.95 22.69 -8.88
#